data_AF-A0A180GXN9-F1
#
_entry.id   AF-A0A180GXN9-F1
#
_cell.length_a   1.000
_cell.length_b   1.000
_cell.length_c   1.000
_cell.angle_alpha   90.00
_cell.angle_beta   90.00
_cell.angle_gamma   90.00
#
_symmetry.space_group_name_H-M   'P 1'
#
loop_
_entity.id
_entity.type
_entity.pdbx_description
1 polymer ?
#
loop_
_entity_poly.entity_id
_entity_poly.type
_entity_poly.pdbx_seq_one_letter_code
_entity_poly.pdbx_strand_id
1 'polypeptide(L)'
;MILHYATLPLSIFTIAFAIPSPAPNPTPSIQVAESDDLSIFNAKPCFILGSGKVPFKPNLEVACMDDGIRMIPPIPELSYKGIKYSAVHYRPNIVTTPVMSAFEIFTIDSQKRVPEQITFLTNARELYIAMDIAIRSLGNTLPHAGGHTRNCRAVVKVLDFQIARLEARIPAIEKALETMLKYCANCSVKERFDIIMLASQSGIIVDRFLDGLDKIGCLTKAQCDEEKKQLQSVKKPAAR
;
A
#
# COMPACT_ATOMS: atom_id res chain seq x y z
N MET A 1 -12.01 -95.86 -22.26
CA MET A 1 -11.81 -96.61 -23.51
C MET A 1 -11.60 -95.58 -24.62
N ILE A 2 -10.69 -95.90 -25.53
CA ILE A 2 -9.87 -95.03 -26.40
C ILE A 2 -10.69 -94.15 -27.39
N LEU A 3 -10.08 -93.04 -27.84
CA LEU A 3 -10.07 -92.39 -29.18
C LEU A 3 -10.22 -90.86 -29.05
N HIS A 4 -9.58 -89.97 -29.80
CA HIS A 4 -8.48 -90.02 -30.78
C HIS A 4 -7.97 -88.57 -30.99
N TYR A 5 -6.71 -88.46 -31.40
CA TYR A 5 -6.05 -87.22 -31.85
C TYR A 5 -6.60 -86.72 -33.20
N ALA A 6 -6.61 -85.40 -33.40
CA ALA A 6 -6.41 -84.79 -34.71
C ALA A 6 -5.79 -83.39 -34.58
N THR A 7 -4.74 -83.16 -35.35
CA THR A 7 -3.82 -82.02 -35.40
C THR A 7 -4.19 -80.98 -36.45
N LEU A 8 -3.92 -79.68 -36.15
CA LEU A 8 -3.47 -78.55 -37.01
C LEU A 8 -4.36 -78.09 -38.19
N PRO A 9 -4.41 -76.78 -38.56
CA PRO A 9 -3.23 -75.94 -38.82
C PRO A 9 -3.24 -74.48 -38.32
N LEU A 10 -2.04 -73.90 -38.32
CA LEU A 10 -1.73 -72.47 -38.17
C LEU A 10 -2.37 -71.63 -39.28
N SER A 11 -3.00 -70.52 -38.91
CA SER A 11 -3.40 -69.44 -39.82
C SER A 11 -2.72 -68.15 -39.39
N ILE A 12 -1.92 -67.60 -40.31
CA ILE A 12 -1.24 -66.31 -40.24
C ILE A 12 -2.31 -65.21 -40.42
N PHE A 13 -2.45 -64.30 -39.46
CA PHE A 13 -3.29 -63.11 -39.58
C PHE A 13 -2.49 -61.97 -40.21
N THR A 14 -2.89 -61.56 -41.41
CA THR A 14 -2.45 -60.35 -42.09
C THR A 14 -3.16 -59.14 -41.47
N ILE A 15 -2.43 -58.24 -40.82
CA ILE A 15 -2.99 -56.95 -40.37
C ILE A 15 -2.87 -55.96 -41.52
N ALA A 16 -4.02 -55.51 -42.03
CA ALA A 16 -4.12 -54.42 -42.98
C ALA A 16 -3.79 -53.08 -42.29
N PHE A 17 -2.79 -52.37 -42.79
CA PHE A 17 -2.49 -50.99 -42.40
C PHE A 17 -3.56 -50.06 -42.97
N ALA A 18 -4.44 -49.54 -42.11
CA ALA A 18 -5.14 -48.29 -42.37
C ALA A 18 -4.13 -47.15 -42.17
N ILE A 19 -3.89 -46.35 -43.21
CA ILE A 19 -3.06 -45.16 -43.19
C ILE A 19 -3.88 -44.00 -42.58
N PRO A 20 -3.46 -43.39 -41.47
CA PRO A 20 -3.93 -42.06 -41.09
C PRO A 20 -2.98 -41.01 -41.70
N SER A 21 -3.60 -39.97 -42.25
CA SER A 21 -3.00 -38.78 -42.87
C SER A 21 -1.92 -38.10 -42.00
N PRO A 22 -0.83 -37.55 -42.58
CA PRO A 22 0.11 -36.74 -41.83
C PRO A 22 -0.34 -35.27 -41.82
N ALA A 23 -0.76 -34.79 -40.66
CA ALA A 23 -0.77 -33.36 -40.37
C ALA A 23 -0.20 -33.12 -38.97
N PRO A 24 1.10 -32.84 -38.82
CA PRO A 24 1.60 -32.21 -37.62
C PRO A 24 1.53 -30.69 -37.83
N ASN A 25 0.61 -30.05 -37.11
CA ASN A 25 0.74 -28.62 -36.81
C ASN A 25 2.14 -28.38 -36.23
N PRO A 26 2.89 -27.35 -36.67
CA PRO A 26 4.13 -27.01 -36.01
C PRO A 26 3.77 -26.55 -34.60
N THR A 27 4.19 -27.33 -33.60
CA THR A 27 4.22 -26.85 -32.23
C THR A 27 5.06 -25.57 -32.23
N PRO A 28 4.57 -24.43 -31.71
CA PRO A 28 5.42 -23.26 -31.60
C PRO A 28 6.52 -23.63 -30.61
N SER A 29 7.72 -23.90 -31.13
CA SER A 29 8.91 -23.97 -30.31
C SER A 29 9.04 -22.59 -29.68
N ILE A 30 8.83 -22.52 -28.37
CA ILE A 30 9.21 -21.35 -27.59
C ILE A 30 10.71 -21.24 -27.78
N GLN A 31 11.14 -20.33 -28.66
CA GLN A 31 12.52 -19.90 -28.66
C GLN A 31 12.67 -19.14 -27.35
N VAL A 32 13.36 -19.77 -26.40
CA VAL A 32 13.93 -19.04 -25.26
C VAL A 32 14.87 -18.04 -25.90
N ALA A 33 14.42 -16.79 -26.00
CA ALA A 33 15.30 -15.70 -26.37
C ALA A 33 16.48 -15.77 -25.41
N GLU A 34 17.68 -15.96 -25.96
CA GLU A 34 18.92 -15.82 -25.21
C GLU A 34 18.88 -14.43 -24.59
N SER A 35 18.57 -14.42 -23.31
CA SER A 35 18.63 -13.26 -22.47
C SER A 35 20.08 -12.83 -22.48
N ASP A 36 20.36 -11.67 -23.07
CA ASP A 36 21.65 -11.02 -22.98
C ASP A 36 21.87 -10.69 -21.50
N ASP A 37 22.47 -11.62 -20.77
CA ASP A 37 22.55 -11.65 -19.31
C ASP A 37 23.24 -10.39 -18.76
N LEU A 38 24.02 -9.67 -19.58
CA LEU A 38 24.63 -8.39 -19.22
C LEU A 38 23.65 -7.21 -19.15
N SER A 39 22.50 -7.27 -19.84
CA SER A 39 21.46 -6.22 -19.79
C SER A 39 20.52 -6.34 -18.58
N ILE A 40 20.49 -7.51 -17.93
CA ILE A 40 19.66 -7.80 -16.74
C ILE A 40 20.31 -7.32 -15.43
N PHE A 41 21.63 -7.05 -15.44
CA PHE A 41 22.39 -6.64 -14.26
C PHE A 41 22.73 -5.15 -14.20
N ASN A 42 21.99 -4.30 -14.91
CA ASN A 42 21.85 -2.91 -14.45
C ASN A 42 21.18 -2.98 -13.08
N ALA A 43 21.89 -2.55 -12.02
CA ALA A 43 21.51 -2.64 -10.61
C ALA A 43 19.98 -2.53 -10.45
N LYS A 44 19.36 -3.68 -10.20
CA LYS A 44 17.91 -3.80 -10.08
C LYS A 44 17.46 -2.78 -9.03
N PRO A 45 16.58 -1.80 -9.34
CA PRO A 45 16.04 -0.95 -8.30
C PRO A 45 15.43 -1.86 -7.24
N CYS A 46 15.47 -1.43 -5.99
CA CYS A 46 14.97 -2.12 -4.80
C CYS A 46 13.57 -2.73 -4.88
N PHE A 47 12.86 -2.45 -5.97
CA PHE A 47 11.49 -2.78 -6.26
C PHE A 47 11.38 -3.18 -7.73
N ILE A 48 11.93 -4.32 -8.16
CA ILE A 48 11.65 -4.78 -9.53
C ILE A 48 10.22 -5.31 -9.63
N LEU A 49 9.49 -4.69 -10.56
CA LEU A 49 8.09 -4.94 -10.93
C LEU A 49 7.97 -6.17 -11.85
N GLY A 50 6.99 -7.03 -11.56
CA GLY A 50 6.47 -8.09 -12.44
C GLY A 50 4.96 -7.93 -12.66
N SER A 51 4.47 -8.34 -13.84
CA SER A 51 3.14 -8.17 -14.49
C SER A 51 2.12 -7.19 -13.86
N GLY A 52 2.56 -6.01 -13.44
CA GLY A 52 1.71 -4.89 -13.05
C GLY A 52 1.66 -3.85 -14.15
N LYS A 53 0.47 -3.42 -14.57
CA LYS A 53 0.31 -2.19 -15.36
C LYS A 53 0.13 -0.97 -14.42
N VAL A 54 1.09 -0.06 -14.61
CA VAL A 54 1.23 1.40 -14.41
C VAL A 54 -0.06 2.24 -14.35
N PRO A 55 -0.07 3.47 -13.77
CA PRO A 55 0.85 4.27 -12.93
C PRO A 55 1.74 3.80 -11.78
N PHE A 56 2.89 3.16 -11.97
CA PHE A 56 3.90 3.10 -10.89
C PHE A 56 5.18 3.75 -11.37
N LYS A 57 5.56 4.86 -10.73
CA LYS A 57 6.85 5.52 -10.96
C LYS A 57 7.68 5.35 -9.68
N PRO A 58 8.54 4.31 -9.60
CA PRO A 58 9.40 4.13 -8.45
C PRO A 58 10.35 5.32 -8.31
N ASN A 59 10.67 5.67 -7.08
CA ASN A 59 11.68 6.66 -6.80
C ASN A 59 13.07 6.00 -6.86
N LEU A 60 13.84 6.32 -7.90
CA LEU A 60 15.15 5.71 -8.18
C LEU A 60 16.22 6.06 -7.13
N GLU A 61 15.97 7.09 -6.32
CA GLU A 61 16.87 7.51 -5.24
C GLU A 61 16.67 6.69 -3.95
N VAL A 62 15.68 5.78 -3.91
CA VAL A 62 15.47 4.89 -2.76
C VAL A 62 16.43 3.71 -2.87
N ALA A 63 17.26 3.53 -1.84
CA ALA A 63 18.29 2.50 -1.77
C ALA A 63 17.90 1.36 -0.82
N CYS A 64 18.41 0.16 -1.11
CA CYS A 64 18.21 -1.05 -0.31
C CYS A 64 19.41 -1.23 0.59
N MET A 65 19.15 -1.68 1.80
CA MET A 65 20.18 -2.07 2.73
C MET A 65 20.02 -3.55 3.02
N ASP A 66 21.00 -4.34 2.60
CA ASP A 66 21.00 -5.79 2.81
C ASP A 66 21.13 -6.16 4.29
N ASP A 67 21.78 -5.30 5.06
CA ASP A 67 22.17 -5.41 6.48
C ASP A 67 21.29 -4.59 7.45
N GLY A 68 20.09 -4.18 7.04
CA GLY A 68 19.17 -3.38 7.87
C GLY A 68 18.03 -4.15 8.57
N ILE A 69 17.25 -3.44 9.38
CA ILE A 69 16.11 -4.01 10.11
C ILE A 69 14.94 -4.21 9.14
N ARG A 70 14.66 -5.47 8.82
CA ARG A 70 13.55 -5.82 7.91
C ARG A 70 12.22 -5.77 8.66
N MET A 71 11.52 -4.65 8.55
CA MET A 71 10.21 -4.48 9.19
C MET A 71 9.14 -5.42 8.60
N ILE A 72 9.26 -5.76 7.31
CA ILE A 72 8.37 -6.69 6.61
C ILE A 72 9.25 -7.68 5.82
N PRO A 73 9.71 -8.79 6.42
CA PRO A 73 10.45 -9.81 5.68
C PRO A 73 9.62 -10.40 4.52
N PRO A 74 10.21 -10.71 3.35
CA PRO A 74 11.65 -10.69 3.05
C PRO A 74 12.17 -9.36 2.50
N ILE A 75 11.36 -8.29 2.49
CA ILE A 75 11.74 -6.99 1.91
C ILE A 75 12.97 -6.45 2.67
N PRO A 76 14.05 -6.05 1.97
CA PRO A 76 15.22 -5.44 2.62
C PRO A 76 14.84 -4.11 3.27
N GLU A 77 15.72 -3.62 4.14
CA GLU A 77 15.55 -2.27 4.68
C GLU A 77 15.67 -1.25 3.54
N LEU A 78 14.87 -0.17 3.61
CA LEU A 78 14.86 0.87 2.60
C LEU A 78 15.42 2.16 3.20
N SER A 79 16.16 2.92 2.40
CA SER A 79 16.66 4.23 2.80
C SER A 79 16.42 5.28 1.72
N TYR A 80 16.12 6.49 2.14
CA TYR A 80 15.90 7.63 1.26
C TYR A 80 16.37 8.91 1.94
N LYS A 81 17.29 9.64 1.30
CA LYS A 81 17.83 10.91 1.80
C LYS A 81 18.25 10.86 3.28
N GLY A 82 18.93 9.79 3.67
CA GLY A 82 19.44 9.57 5.04
C GLY A 82 18.43 9.02 6.05
N ILE A 83 17.16 8.85 5.68
CA ILE A 83 16.13 8.25 6.52
C ILE A 83 16.00 6.77 6.19
N LYS A 84 16.04 5.90 7.20
CA LYS A 84 15.73 4.46 7.07
C LYS A 84 14.24 4.21 7.28
N TYR A 85 13.65 3.25 6.57
CA TYR A 85 12.24 2.93 6.72
C TYR A 85 11.93 2.45 8.13
N SER A 86 12.76 1.60 8.74
CA SER A 86 12.56 1.19 10.14
C SER A 86 12.50 2.35 11.15
N ALA A 87 13.12 3.49 10.86
CA ALA A 87 13.08 4.67 11.73
C ALA A 87 11.74 5.42 11.66
N VAL A 88 11.01 5.29 10.56
CA VAL A 88 9.70 5.94 10.34
C VAL A 88 8.55 4.95 10.25
N HIS A 89 8.85 3.65 10.26
CA HIS A 89 7.85 2.61 10.21
C HIS A 89 7.06 2.63 11.51
N TYR A 90 5.81 3.02 11.39
CA TYR A 90 4.85 2.92 12.46
C TYR A 90 4.77 1.47 12.96
N ARG A 91 5.31 1.20 14.14
CA ARG A 91 5.13 -0.08 14.83
C ARG A 91 3.90 -0.04 15.71
N PRO A 92 3.27 -1.22 15.93
CA PRO A 92 1.85 -1.37 16.07
C PRO A 92 1.49 -1.44 17.55
N ASN A 93 0.97 -0.37 18.12
CA ASN A 93 -0.10 -0.62 19.06
C ASN A 93 -1.29 -1.08 18.22
N ILE A 94 -1.52 -2.40 18.17
CA ILE A 94 -2.62 -3.04 17.43
C ILE A 94 -3.99 -2.49 17.89
N VAL A 95 -4.01 -1.83 19.05
CA VAL A 95 -5.16 -1.13 19.61
C VAL A 95 -5.55 0.11 18.80
N THR A 96 -4.61 0.75 18.09
CA THR A 96 -4.88 1.96 17.28
C THR A 96 -4.90 1.65 15.79
N THR A 97 -5.76 2.34 15.05
CA THR A 97 -5.84 2.16 13.58
C THR A 97 -4.55 2.66 12.92
N PRO A 98 -4.15 2.15 11.73
CA PRO A 98 -2.98 2.64 11.01
C PRO A 98 -2.97 4.15 10.77
N VAL A 99 -4.15 4.74 10.61
CA VAL A 99 -4.31 6.19 10.48
C VAL A 99 -3.94 6.86 11.80
N MET A 100 -4.47 6.41 12.93
CA MET A 100 -4.18 7.02 14.23
C MET A 100 -2.73 6.85 14.67
N SER A 101 -2.13 5.67 14.46
CA SER A 101 -0.70 5.49 14.72
C SER A 101 0.15 6.46 13.88
N ALA A 102 -0.23 6.68 12.62
CA ALA A 102 0.45 7.66 11.78
C ALA A 102 0.22 9.10 12.26
N PHE A 103 -0.97 9.43 12.79
CA PHE A 103 -1.23 10.73 13.41
C PHE A 103 -0.34 10.94 14.64
N GLU A 104 -0.18 9.95 15.51
CA GLU A 104 0.69 10.05 16.69
C GLU A 104 2.14 10.33 16.31
N ILE A 105 2.62 9.74 15.21
CA ILE A 105 4.02 9.86 14.77
C ILE A 105 4.27 11.14 13.94
N PHE A 106 3.33 11.49 13.07
CA PHE A 106 3.56 12.49 12.01
C PHE A 106 2.76 13.78 12.17
N THR A 107 1.96 13.94 13.24
CA THR A 107 1.26 15.21 13.46
C THR A 107 2.26 16.29 13.84
N ILE A 108 2.28 17.34 13.04
CA ILE A 108 3.12 18.51 13.24
C ILE A 108 2.23 19.72 13.50
N ASP A 109 2.69 20.59 14.41
CA ASP A 109 2.09 21.89 14.64
C ASP A 109 2.31 22.79 13.42
N SER A 110 1.23 23.03 12.66
CA SER A 110 1.28 23.85 11.44
C SER A 110 1.62 25.32 11.71
N GLN A 111 1.53 25.80 12.96
CA GLN A 111 1.92 27.16 13.33
C GLN A 111 3.44 27.31 13.50
N LYS A 112 4.16 26.20 13.71
CA LYS A 112 5.63 26.15 13.87
C LYS A 112 6.30 25.54 12.64
N ARG A 113 5.84 25.94 11.46
CA ARG A 113 6.33 25.44 10.17
C ARG A 113 7.82 25.75 10.03
N VAL A 114 8.63 24.70 9.93
CA VAL A 114 10.02 24.80 9.46
C VAL A 114 10.24 23.93 8.22
N PRO A 115 11.06 24.36 7.23
CA PRO A 115 11.27 23.62 5.97
C PRO A 115 11.71 22.16 6.16
N GLU A 116 12.45 21.89 7.22
CA GLU A 116 12.96 20.57 7.59
C GLU A 116 11.83 19.58 7.90
N GLN A 117 10.71 20.05 8.48
CA GLN A 117 9.54 19.23 8.76
C GLN A 117 8.87 18.77 7.47
N ILE A 118 8.68 19.67 6.50
CA ILE A 118 8.11 19.33 5.20
C ILE A 118 9.02 18.31 4.52
N THR A 119 10.33 18.57 4.51
CA THR A 119 11.33 17.67 3.93
C THR A 119 11.28 16.28 4.56
N PHE A 120 11.23 16.20 5.88
CA PHE A 120 11.11 14.94 6.61
C PHE A 120 9.84 14.18 6.22
N LEU A 121 8.67 14.83 6.25
CA LEU A 121 7.40 14.19 5.90
C LEU A 121 7.37 13.74 4.43
N THR A 122 7.89 14.54 3.51
CA THR A 122 8.02 14.17 2.09
C THR A 122 8.93 12.96 1.93
N ASN A 123 10.08 12.92 2.61
CA ASN A 123 10.99 11.77 2.52
C ASN A 123 10.39 10.50 3.14
N ALA A 124 9.72 10.62 4.29
CA ALA A 124 9.00 9.51 4.90
C ALA A 124 7.91 8.98 3.96
N ARG A 125 7.17 9.88 3.30
CA ARG A 125 6.13 9.53 2.32
C ARG A 125 6.70 8.70 1.17
N GLU A 126 7.84 9.10 0.63
CA GLU A 126 8.52 8.34 -0.44
C GLU A 126 8.90 6.93 0.02
N LEU A 127 9.41 6.77 1.25
CA LEU A 127 9.71 5.45 1.81
C LEU A 127 8.47 4.55 1.95
N TYR A 128 7.33 5.10 2.38
CA TYR A 128 6.08 4.34 2.44
C TYR A 128 5.51 3.96 1.06
N ILE A 129 5.65 4.83 0.07
CA ILE A 129 5.27 4.54 -1.32
C ILE A 129 6.16 3.43 -1.87
N ALA A 130 7.47 3.53 -1.65
CA ALA A 130 8.44 2.53 -2.06
C ALA A 130 8.14 1.17 -1.43
N MET A 131 7.80 1.14 -0.14
CA MET A 131 7.37 -0.07 0.56
C MET A 131 6.06 -0.66 -0.01
N ASP A 132 5.03 0.15 -0.34
CA ASP A 132 3.80 -0.33 -1.00
C ASP A 132 4.10 -0.94 -2.39
N ILE A 133 5.08 -0.40 -3.14
CA ILE A 133 5.54 -0.99 -4.40
C ILE A 133 6.28 -2.32 -4.13
N ALA A 134 7.18 -2.35 -3.15
CA ALA A 134 7.91 -3.56 -2.74
C ALA A 134 6.95 -4.71 -2.40
N ILE A 135 5.98 -4.45 -1.53
CA ILE A 135 4.98 -5.43 -1.09
C ILE A 135 4.21 -5.97 -2.30
N ARG A 136 3.77 -5.10 -3.22
CA ARG A 136 3.04 -5.52 -4.42
C ARG A 136 3.89 -6.35 -5.37
N SER A 137 5.18 -6.07 -5.47
CA SER A 137 6.10 -6.82 -6.34
C SER A 137 6.26 -8.28 -5.89
N LEU A 138 6.12 -8.56 -4.60
CA LEU A 138 6.15 -9.91 -4.05
C LEU A 138 4.83 -10.68 -4.31
N GLY A 139 3.75 -10.00 -4.69
CA GLY A 139 2.47 -10.63 -5.01
C GLY A 139 1.99 -11.59 -3.91
N ASN A 140 1.71 -12.83 -4.30
CA ASN A 140 1.21 -13.86 -3.39
C ASN A 140 2.29 -14.50 -2.50
N THR A 141 3.56 -14.16 -2.69
CA THR A 141 4.67 -14.75 -1.91
C THR A 141 4.80 -14.15 -0.50
N LEU A 142 4.22 -12.97 -0.27
CA LEU A 142 4.19 -12.33 1.05
C LEU A 142 2.84 -12.59 1.74
N PRO A 143 2.83 -13.28 2.90
CA PRO A 143 1.62 -13.42 3.72
C PRO A 143 1.03 -12.05 4.07
N HIS A 144 -0.29 -11.92 4.01
CA HIS A 144 -1.00 -10.69 4.36
C HIS A 144 -0.56 -9.43 3.59
N ALA A 145 0.00 -9.56 2.37
CA ALA A 145 0.41 -8.43 1.53
C ALA A 145 -0.69 -7.36 1.37
N GLY A 146 -1.95 -7.76 1.23
CA GLY A 146 -3.09 -6.84 1.17
C GLY A 146 -3.24 -5.96 2.43
N GLY A 147 -3.00 -6.52 3.61
CA GLY A 147 -2.99 -5.78 4.88
C GLY A 147 -1.85 -4.78 4.91
N HIS A 148 -0.63 -5.22 4.58
CA HIS A 148 0.56 -4.36 4.56
C HIS A 148 0.45 -3.21 3.54
N THR A 149 -0.09 -3.45 2.35
CA THR A 149 -0.33 -2.39 1.35
C THR A 149 -1.38 -1.38 1.82
N ARG A 150 -2.53 -1.86 2.35
CA ARG A 150 -3.57 -0.98 2.90
C ARG A 150 -2.99 -0.07 3.99
N ASN A 151 -2.19 -0.66 4.86
CA ASN A 151 -1.46 -0.02 5.93
C ASN A 151 -0.51 1.07 5.43
N CYS A 152 0.36 0.75 4.47
CA CYS A 152 1.27 1.74 3.87
C CYS A 152 0.49 2.90 3.24
N ARG A 153 -0.58 2.61 2.50
CA ARG A 153 -1.41 3.64 1.86
C ARG A 153 -2.12 4.54 2.87
N ALA A 154 -2.63 3.98 3.97
CA ALA A 154 -3.23 4.77 5.04
C ALA A 154 -2.23 5.79 5.61
N VAL A 155 -1.00 5.35 5.90
CA VAL A 155 0.07 6.24 6.38
C VAL A 155 0.42 7.32 5.34
N VAL A 156 0.54 6.95 4.06
CA VAL A 156 0.76 7.92 2.98
C VAL A 156 -0.33 9.00 2.97
N LYS A 157 -1.59 8.68 3.28
CA LYS A 157 -2.68 9.67 3.34
C LYS A 157 -2.59 10.61 4.53
N VAL A 158 -2.09 10.14 5.66
CA VAL A 158 -1.77 11.01 6.79
C VAL A 158 -0.62 11.95 6.42
N LEU A 159 0.45 11.42 5.80
CA LEU A 159 1.58 12.23 5.35
C LEU A 159 1.17 13.28 4.30
N ASP A 160 0.35 12.89 3.30
CA ASP A 160 -0.23 13.80 2.30
C ASP A 160 -0.98 14.96 2.99
N PHE A 161 -1.80 14.64 4.00
CA PHE A 161 -2.56 15.63 4.77
C PHE A 161 -1.68 16.57 5.59
N GLN A 162 -0.67 16.04 6.30
CA GLN A 162 0.24 16.86 7.10
C GLN A 162 1.10 17.78 6.23
N ILE A 163 1.59 17.28 5.08
CA ILE A 163 2.32 18.09 4.09
C ILE A 163 1.41 19.21 3.58
N ALA A 164 0.16 18.92 3.20
CA ALA A 164 -0.78 19.94 2.73
C ALA A 164 -1.05 21.02 3.79
N ARG A 165 -1.17 20.63 5.06
CA ARG A 165 -1.34 21.56 6.19
C ARG A 165 -0.13 22.47 6.35
N LEU A 166 1.09 21.92 6.28
CA LEU A 166 2.31 22.71 6.38
C LEU A 166 2.53 23.62 5.17
N GLU A 167 2.15 23.19 3.98
CA GLU A 167 2.19 24.04 2.78
C GLU A 167 1.15 25.17 2.80
N ALA A 168 0.17 25.12 3.71
CA ALA A 168 -0.88 26.11 3.91
C ALA A 168 -1.75 26.37 2.67
N ARG A 169 -2.00 25.33 1.86
CA ARG A 169 -2.85 25.41 0.66
C ARG A 169 -4.25 24.86 0.95
N ILE A 170 -5.21 25.74 1.26
CA ILE A 170 -6.58 25.35 1.66
C ILE A 170 -7.20 24.27 0.75
N PRO A 171 -7.24 24.43 -0.60
CA PRO A 171 -7.85 23.40 -1.46
C PRO A 171 -7.14 22.04 -1.39
N ALA A 172 -5.81 22.05 -1.16
CA ALA A 172 -5.03 20.82 -1.02
C ALA A 172 -5.31 20.15 0.33
N ILE A 173 -5.44 20.93 1.42
CA ILE A 173 -5.78 20.43 2.76
C ILE A 173 -7.16 19.76 2.72
N GLU A 174 -8.15 20.41 2.11
CA GLU A 174 -9.51 19.88 2.00
C GLU A 174 -9.55 18.56 1.22
N LYS A 175 -8.88 18.51 0.07
CA LYS A 175 -8.78 17.29 -0.74
C LYS A 175 -8.05 16.17 -0.01
N ALA A 176 -6.97 16.49 0.71
CA ALA A 176 -6.23 15.52 1.50
C ALA A 176 -7.06 15.00 2.68
N LEU A 177 -7.80 15.88 3.37
CA LEU A 177 -8.73 15.51 4.45
C LEU A 177 -9.81 14.55 3.94
N GLU A 178 -10.48 14.88 2.83
CA GLU A 178 -11.51 14.01 2.25
C GLU A 178 -10.95 12.62 1.91
N THR A 179 -9.75 12.58 1.32
CA THR A 179 -9.09 11.32 0.97
C THR A 179 -8.73 10.53 2.22
N MET A 180 -8.17 11.18 3.23
CA MET A 180 -7.75 10.54 4.47
C MET A 180 -8.93 9.96 5.26
N LEU A 181 -10.05 10.68 5.34
CA LEU A 181 -11.28 10.18 5.99
C LEU A 181 -11.83 8.91 5.32
N LYS A 182 -11.61 8.72 4.01
CA LYS A 182 -11.95 7.46 3.30
C LYS A 182 -11.06 6.30 3.72
N TYR A 183 -9.79 6.55 4.00
CA TYR A 183 -8.84 5.53 4.50
C TYR A 183 -9.04 5.23 6.00
N CYS A 184 -9.67 6.16 6.73
CA CYS A 184 -10.09 6.02 8.12
C CYS A 184 -11.39 5.20 8.29
N ALA A 185 -11.62 4.18 7.45
CA ALA A 185 -12.87 3.43 7.44
C ALA A 185 -13.20 2.78 8.80
N ASN A 186 -12.17 2.26 9.48
CA ASN A 186 -12.29 1.62 10.79
C ASN A 186 -12.06 2.59 11.96
N CYS A 187 -11.90 3.88 11.70
CA CYS A 187 -11.74 4.86 12.76
C CYS A 187 -13.07 5.11 13.46
N SER A 188 -13.02 5.21 14.78
CA SER A 188 -14.13 5.68 15.61
C SER A 188 -14.55 7.09 15.20
N VAL A 189 -15.77 7.47 15.56
CA VAL A 189 -16.26 8.82 15.23
C VAL A 189 -15.44 9.90 15.94
N LYS A 190 -14.99 9.65 17.17
CA LYS A 190 -14.07 10.54 17.88
C LYS A 190 -12.77 10.76 17.11
N GLU A 191 -12.14 9.71 16.60
CA GLU A 191 -10.91 9.83 15.80
C GLU A 191 -11.14 10.66 14.54
N ARG A 192 -12.27 10.45 13.84
CA ARG A 192 -12.63 11.26 12.66
C ARG A 192 -12.86 12.72 13.03
N PHE A 193 -13.53 12.98 14.15
CA PHE A 193 -13.74 14.33 14.69
C PHE A 193 -12.40 15.00 15.00
N ASP A 194 -11.51 14.34 15.74
CA ASP A 194 -10.19 14.87 16.10
C ASP A 194 -9.38 15.26 14.85
N ILE A 195 -9.43 14.41 13.81
CA ILE A 195 -8.79 14.67 12.52
C ILE A 195 -9.38 15.91 11.81
N ILE A 196 -10.71 16.03 11.78
CA ILE A 196 -11.41 17.19 11.20
C ILE A 196 -11.06 18.46 11.98
N MET A 197 -11.08 18.40 13.31
CA MET A 197 -10.74 19.53 14.16
C MET A 197 -9.29 19.95 14.01
N LEU A 198 -8.36 19.01 13.83
CA LEU A 198 -6.97 19.32 13.51
C LEU A 198 -6.85 20.07 12.16
N ALA A 199 -7.66 19.70 11.18
CA ALA A 199 -7.72 20.39 9.89
C ALA A 199 -8.24 21.83 10.03
N SER A 200 -9.23 22.07 10.92
CA SER A 200 -9.76 23.41 11.20
C SER A 200 -8.69 24.39 11.70
N GLN A 201 -7.65 23.87 12.39
CA GLN A 201 -6.52 24.69 12.86
C GLN A 201 -5.69 25.28 11.71
N SER A 202 -5.83 24.72 10.50
CA SER A 202 -5.19 25.20 9.29
C SER A 202 -6.10 26.12 8.46
N GLY A 203 -7.20 26.63 9.05
CA GLY A 203 -8.06 27.66 8.46
C GLY A 203 -9.14 27.15 7.51
N ILE A 204 -9.39 25.84 7.44
CA ILE A 204 -10.44 25.28 6.59
C ILE A 204 -11.81 25.34 7.30
N ILE A 205 -12.88 25.49 6.51
CA ILE A 205 -14.26 25.42 7.01
C ILE A 205 -14.66 23.95 7.09
N VAL A 206 -14.85 23.45 8.31
CA VAL A 206 -15.01 22.01 8.56
C VAL A 206 -16.46 21.51 8.60
N ASP A 207 -17.45 22.40 8.56
CA ASP A 207 -18.86 22.05 8.84
C ASP A 207 -19.39 20.97 7.86
N ARG A 208 -19.02 21.04 6.57
CA ARG A 208 -19.38 20.00 5.58
C ARG A 208 -18.81 18.61 5.88
N PHE A 209 -17.69 18.54 6.59
CA PHE A 209 -17.06 17.26 6.97
C PHE A 209 -17.71 16.69 8.23
N LEU A 210 -18.21 17.56 9.12
CA LEU A 210 -18.95 17.18 10.33
C LEU A 210 -20.34 16.63 9.98
N ASP A 211 -21.04 17.22 9.01
CA ASP A 211 -22.35 16.74 8.54
C ASP A 211 -22.31 15.29 8.01
N GLY A 212 -21.12 14.78 7.65
CA GLY A 212 -20.89 13.40 7.21
C GLY A 212 -20.66 12.39 8.33
N LEU A 213 -20.51 12.81 9.59
CA LEU A 213 -20.20 11.93 10.74
C LEU A 213 -21.41 11.14 11.24
N ASP A 214 -22.62 11.73 11.14
CA ASP A 214 -23.87 11.17 11.67
C ASP A 214 -24.27 9.81 11.05
N LYS A 215 -23.78 9.50 9.84
CA LYS A 215 -24.05 8.22 9.14
C LYS A 215 -23.22 7.04 9.66
N ILE A 216 -22.36 7.25 10.66
CA ILE A 216 -21.31 6.29 11.07
C ILE A 216 -21.44 5.87 12.55
N GLY A 217 -22.53 6.27 13.23
CA GLY A 217 -22.97 5.59 14.46
C GLY A 217 -22.26 5.96 15.77
N CYS A 218 -21.85 7.22 15.96
CA CYS A 218 -21.79 7.92 17.26
C CYS A 218 -21.46 9.41 17.06
N LEU A 219 -21.88 10.28 17.98
CA LEU A 219 -21.82 11.76 17.93
C LEU A 219 -22.75 12.38 16.89
N THR A 220 -23.86 12.97 17.36
CA THR A 220 -24.71 13.83 16.54
C THR A 220 -24.00 15.16 16.30
N LYS A 221 -24.35 15.87 15.23
CA LYS A 221 -23.94 17.27 14.98
C LYS A 221 -23.99 18.15 16.23
N ALA A 222 -25.04 18.03 17.05
CA ALA A 222 -25.19 18.79 18.29
C ALA A 222 -24.10 18.51 19.33
N GLN A 223 -23.65 17.25 19.43
CA GLN A 223 -22.53 16.88 20.32
C GLN A 223 -21.19 17.37 19.77
N CYS A 224 -21.00 17.31 18.43
CA CYS A 224 -19.83 17.89 17.77
C CYS A 224 -19.76 19.42 17.98
N ASP A 225 -20.90 20.10 17.89
CA ASP A 225 -21.00 21.56 18.10
C ASP A 225 -20.67 21.94 19.55
N GLU A 226 -21.10 21.14 20.53
CA GLU A 226 -20.79 21.37 21.94
C GLU A 226 -19.30 21.15 22.24
N GLU A 227 -18.70 20.09 21.71
CA GLU A 227 -17.27 19.81 21.85
C GLU A 227 -16.40 20.89 21.15
N LYS A 228 -16.86 21.40 20.00
CA LYS A 228 -16.27 22.56 19.31
C LYS A 228 -16.30 23.81 20.20
N LYS A 229 -17.41 24.10 20.89
CA LYS A 229 -17.50 25.24 21.84
C LYS A 229 -16.55 25.06 23.01
N GLN A 230 -16.44 23.85 23.56
CA GLN A 230 -15.51 23.57 24.66
C GLN A 230 -14.05 23.81 24.22
N LEU A 231 -13.63 23.30 23.06
CA LEU A 231 -12.28 23.55 22.50
C LEU A 231 -12.00 25.04 22.24
N GLN A 232 -13.01 25.81 21.83
CA GLN A 232 -12.89 27.26 21.65
C GLN A 232 -12.81 28.01 22.98
N SER A 233 -13.52 27.55 24.02
CA SER A 233 -13.47 28.14 25.36
C SER A 233 -12.11 27.95 26.04
N VAL A 234 -11.44 26.81 25.80
CA VAL A 234 -10.09 26.52 26.33
C VAL A 234 -9.01 27.35 25.62
N LYS A 235 -9.20 27.69 24.34
CA LYS A 235 -8.24 28.51 23.56
C LYS A 235 -8.33 30.01 23.84
N LYS A 236 -9.38 30.51 24.49
CA LYS A 236 -9.49 31.92 24.87
C LYS A 236 -8.81 32.09 26.24
N PRO A 237 -7.69 32.81 26.36
CA PRO A 237 -7.18 33.15 27.69
C PRO A 237 -8.28 33.93 28.40
N ALA A 238 -8.52 33.60 29.67
CA ALA A 238 -9.36 34.44 30.52
C ALA A 238 -8.81 35.87 30.42
N ALA A 239 -9.62 36.76 29.86
CA ALA A 239 -9.27 38.17 29.76
C ALA A 239 -8.99 38.67 31.18
N ARG A 240 -7.71 38.98 31.46
CA ARG A 240 -7.25 39.74 32.61
C ARG A 240 -6.62 41.00 32.08
#